data_AF-A0A919XN19-F1
#
_entry.id   AF-A0A919XN19-F1
#
_cell.length_a   1.000
_cell.length_b   1.000
_cell.length_c   1.000
_cell.angle_alpha   90.00
_cell.angle_beta   90.00
_cell.angle_gamma   90.00
#
_symmetry.space_group_name_H-M   'P 1'
#
loop_
_entity.id
_entity.type
_entity.pdbx_description
1 polymer ?
#
loop_
_entity_poly.entity_id
_entity_poly.type
_entity_poly.pdbx_seq_one_letter_code
_entity_poly.pdbx_strand_id
1 'polypeptide(L)' 'MMLTIYRSMPKSFSKRKATAAEAGELRPTTKPDVDNYLKGVKDALKGVIWKDDSQVVEVFVQKRYSSRPRIEVKIKDLS' A
#
# COMPACT_ATOMS: atom_id res chain seq x y z
N MET A 1 -8.09 8.50 3.75
CA MET A 1 -7.36 7.25 4.07
C MET A 1 -6.07 7.18 3.27
N MET A 2 -4.97 6.73 3.86
CA MET A 2 -3.70 6.50 3.16
C MET A 2 -3.28 5.03 3.27
N LEU A 3 -3.07 4.40 2.11
CA LEU A 3 -2.70 2.99 1.97
C LEU A 3 -1.32 2.87 1.33
N THR A 4 -0.36 2.30 2.05
CA THR A 4 0.99 2.03 1.52
C THR A 4 1.25 0.53 1.49
N ILE A 5 1.42 -0.01 0.28
CA ILE A 5 1.71 -1.43 0.06
C ILE A 5 3.21 -1.60 -0.10
N TYR A 6 3.86 -2.28 0.84
CA TYR A 6 5.28 -2.62 0.76
C TYR A 6 5.45 -4.02 0.18
N ARG A 7 6.04 -4.08 -1.01
CA ARG A 7 6.37 -5.31 -1.74
C ARG A 7 7.82 -5.72 -1.47
N SER A 8 8.08 -7.01 -1.51
CA SER A 8 9.45 -7.53 -1.49
C SER A 8 10.23 -7.05 -2.72
N MET A 9 11.49 -6.71 -2.52
CA MET A 9 12.42 -6.45 -3.62
C MET A 9 12.70 -7.75 -4.40
N PRO A 10 12.78 -7.70 -5.74
CA PRO A 10 13.23 -8.83 -6.52
C PRO A 10 14.65 -9.26 -6.13
N LYS A 11 14.91 -10.57 -6.08
CA LYS A 11 16.25 -11.10 -5.77
C LYS A 11 17.32 -10.71 -6.79
N SER A 12 16.90 -10.35 -8.00
CA SER A 12 17.78 -9.87 -9.08
C SER A 12 18.20 -8.40 -8.92
N PHE A 13 17.70 -7.67 -7.92
CA PHE A 13 18.15 -6.31 -7.68
C PHE A 13 19.61 -6.32 -7.24
N SER A 14 20.43 -5.53 -7.94
CA SER A 14 21.76 -5.19 -7.45
C SER A 14 21.65 -4.41 -6.14
N LYS A 15 22.73 -4.37 -5.34
CA LYS A 15 22.79 -3.62 -4.08
C LYS A 15 22.32 -2.16 -4.26
N ARG A 16 22.74 -1.49 -5.35
CA ARG A 16 22.30 -0.14 -5.69
C ARG A 16 20.79 -0.05 -5.94
N LYS A 17 20.22 -0.98 -6.70
CA LYS A 17 18.76 -1.01 -6.95
C LYS A 17 17.99 -1.28 -5.66
N ALA A 18 18.48 -2.16 -4.79
CA ALA A 18 17.87 -2.42 -3.49
C ALA A 18 17.86 -1.16 -2.62
N THR A 19 18.97 -0.41 -2.56
CA THR A 19 19.03 0.86 -1.82
C THR A 19 18.06 1.90 -2.38
N ALA A 20 18.02 2.09 -3.71
CA ALA A 20 17.08 3.02 -4.35
C ALA A 20 15.61 2.60 -4.15
N ALA A 21 15.34 1.29 -4.08
CA ALA A 21 14.02 0.74 -3.81
C ALA A 21 13.56 1.00 -2.36
N GLU A 22 14.45 0.80 -1.37
CA GLU A 22 14.15 1.10 0.04
C GLU A 22 14.01 2.62 0.28
N ALA A 23 14.77 3.44 -0.45
CA ALA A 23 14.63 4.91 -0.45
C ALA A 23 13.35 5.40 -1.15
N GLY A 24 12.64 4.52 -1.85
CA GLY A 24 11.38 4.84 -2.53
C GLY A 24 11.53 5.53 -3.90
N GLU A 25 12.76 5.60 -4.44
CA GLU A 25 13.06 6.09 -5.79
C GLU A 25 12.61 5.09 -6.86
N LEU A 26 12.75 3.79 -6.58
CA LEU A 26 12.20 2.71 -7.41
C LEU A 26 10.88 2.23 -6.83
N ARG A 27 9.87 2.08 -7.69
CA ARG A 27 8.51 1.67 -7.30
C ARG A 27 8.12 0.32 -7.92
N PRO A 28 7.38 -0.54 -7.20
CA PRO A 28 6.85 -1.77 -7.78
C PRO A 28 5.79 -1.46 -8.83
N THR A 29 6.04 -1.85 -10.08
CA THR A 29 5.09 -1.74 -11.20
C THR A 29 4.40 -3.06 -11.52
N THR A 30 4.82 -4.17 -10.90
CA THR A 30 4.22 -5.49 -11.10
C THR A 30 2.83 -5.59 -10.47
N LYS A 31 2.01 -6.49 -11.01
CA LYS A 31 0.72 -6.90 -10.42
C LYS A 31 0.88 -7.46 -8.99
N PRO A 32 -0.19 -7.44 -8.17
CA PRO A 32 -1.49 -6.80 -8.42
C PRO A 32 -1.43 -5.27 -8.51
N ASP A 33 -2.44 -4.71 -9.16
CA ASP A 33 -2.65 -3.27 -9.29
C ASP A 33 -3.13 -2.65 -7.97
N VAL A 34 -2.98 -1.33 -7.82
CA VAL A 34 -3.24 -0.63 -6.54
C VAL A 34 -4.70 -0.70 -6.10
N ASP A 35 -5.62 -0.75 -7.06
CA ASP A 35 -7.06 -0.88 -6.88
C ASP A 35 -7.44 -2.24 -6.28
N ASN A 36 -6.78 -3.32 -6.71
CA ASN A 36 -6.98 -4.67 -6.15
C ASN A 36 -6.60 -4.72 -4.68
N TYR A 37 -5.48 -4.09 -4.32
CA TYR A 37 -5.09 -3.94 -2.91
C TYR A 37 -6.07 -3.09 -2.13
N LEU A 38 -6.48 -1.95 -2.69
CA LEU A 38 -7.43 -1.05 -2.04
C LEU A 38 -8.76 -1.76 -1.76
N LYS A 39 -9.28 -2.51 -2.75
CA LYS A 39 -10.53 -3.27 -2.60
C LYS A 39 -10.43 -4.28 -1.47
N GLY A 40 -9.39 -5.11 -1.47
CA GLY A 40 -9.19 -6.11 -0.40
C GLY A 40 -9.04 -5.50 0.99
N VAL A 41 -8.37 -4.35 1.10
CA VAL A 41 -8.25 -3.63 2.39
C VAL A 41 -9.57 -3.00 2.80
N LYS A 42 -10.33 -2.40 1.87
CA LYS A 42 -11.65 -1.83 2.20
C LYS A 42 -12.60 -2.91 2.71
N ASP A 43 -12.68 -4.03 1.99
CA ASP A 43 -13.52 -5.17 2.36
C ASP A 43 -13.15 -5.71 3.75
N ALA A 44 -11.86 -5.78 4.09
CA ALA A 44 -11.38 -6.28 5.39
C ALA A 44 -11.63 -5.31 6.56
N LEU A 45 -11.72 -4.00 6.30
CA LEU A 45 -11.91 -2.98 7.33
C LEU A 45 -13.37 -2.55 7.50
N LYS A 46 -14.23 -2.88 6.53
CA LYS A 46 -15.68 -2.68 6.61
C LYS A 46 -16.25 -3.47 7.79
N GLY A 47 -17.07 -2.80 8.59
CA GLY A 47 -17.62 -3.31 9.85
C GLY A 47 -16.64 -3.27 11.04
N VAL A 48 -15.35 -3.05 10.80
CA VAL A 48 -14.31 -2.98 11.85
C VAL A 48 -13.97 -1.52 12.17
N ILE A 49 -13.63 -0.73 11.15
CA ILE A 49 -13.27 0.69 11.33
C ILE A 49 -14.41 1.63 10.92
N TRP A 50 -15.16 1.29 9.87
CA TRP A 50 -16.33 2.03 9.41
C TRP A 50 -17.49 1.09 9.13
N LYS A 51 -18.73 1.60 9.10
CA LYS A 51 -19.92 0.79 8.82
C LYS A 51 -20.06 0.49 7.33
N ASP A 52 -19.78 1.47 6.48
CA ASP A 52 -19.89 1.33 5.03
C ASP A 52 -18.77 2.04 4.26
N ASP A 53 -18.40 1.51 3.10
CA ASP A 53 -17.30 2.04 2.27
C ASP A 53 -17.58 3.42 1.71
N SER A 54 -18.86 3.82 1.64
CA SER A 54 -19.27 5.19 1.32
C SER A 54 -18.72 6.23 2.30
N GLN A 55 -18.34 5.83 3.52
CA GLN A 55 -17.70 6.72 4.50
C GLN A 55 -16.26 7.08 4.13
N VAL A 56 -15.61 6.32 3.24
CA VAL A 56 -14.25 6.59 2.79
C VAL A 56 -14.28 7.51 1.58
N VAL A 57 -14.29 8.82 1.82
CA VAL A 57 -14.45 9.87 0.79
C VAL A 57 -13.14 10.27 0.10
N GLU A 58 -11.99 9.99 0.70
CA GLU A 58 -10.68 10.29 0.12
C GLU A 58 -9.72 9.13 0.35
N VAL A 59 -8.99 8.73 -0.69
CA VAL A 59 -7.98 7.68 -0.61
C VAL A 59 -6.72 8.06 -1.39
N PHE A 60 -5.56 7.93 -0.74
CA PHE A 60 -4.26 7.91 -1.39
C PHE A 60 -3.66 6.50 -1.31
N VAL A 61 -3.29 5.92 -2.45
CA VAL A 61 -2.72 4.55 -2.53
C VAL A 61 -1.38 4.58 -3.24
N GLN A 62 -0.38 3.89 -2.69
CA GLN A 62 0.92 3.72 -3.34
C GLN A 62 1.55 2.36 -3.08
N LYS A 63 2.32 1.87 -4.06
CA LYS A 63 3.24 0.74 -3.90
C LYS A 63 4.64 1.26 -3.57
N ARG A 64 5.33 0.59 -2.65
CA ARG A 64 6.75 0.79 -2.31
C ARG A 64 7.43 -0.56 -2.23
N TYR A 65 8.74 -0.58 -2.41
CA TYR A 65 9.54 -1.73 -2.03
C TYR A 65 9.91 -1.64 -0.55
N SER A 66 10.08 -2.79 0.09
CA SER A 66 10.75 -2.89 1.38
C SER A 66 11.34 -4.28 1.56
N SER A 67 12.38 -4.34 2.37
CA SER A 67 12.92 -5.58 2.95
C SER A 67 11.90 -6.35 3.81
N ARG A 68 10.88 -5.66 4.36
CA ARG A 68 9.82 -6.25 5.20
C ARG A 68 8.44 -6.00 4.55
N PRO A 69 7.96 -6.92 3.68
CA PRO A 69 6.69 -6.77 3.01
C PRO A 69 5.53 -6.69 3.99
N ARG A 70 4.62 -5.73 3.78
CA ARG A 70 3.47 -5.46 4.65
C ARG A 70 2.51 -4.49 3.95
N ILE A 71 1.36 -4.28 4.56
CA ILE A 71 0.44 -3.21 4.20
C ILE A 71 0.30 -2.30 5.40
N GLU A 72 0.49 -1.00 5.20
CA GLU A 72 0.24 0.03 6.21
C GLU A 72 -1.00 0.83 5.81
N VAL A 73 -1.96 0.90 6.73
CA VAL A 73 -3.19 1.68 6.57
C VAL A 73 -3.18 2.79 7.62
N LYS A 74 -3.34 4.03 7.17
CA LYS A 74 -3.55 5.19 8.04
C LYS A 74 -4.92 5.77 7.75
N ILE A 75 -5.72 5.90 8.80
CA ILE A 75 -7.08 6.42 8.75
C ILE A 75 -7.07 7.70 9.58
N LYS A 76 -7.72 8.72 9.04
CA LYS A 76 -7.91 10.02 9.70
C LYS A 76 -9.38 10.35 9.55
N ASP A 77 -10.03 10.60 10.68
CA ASP A 77 -11.41 11.02 10.71
C ASP A 77 -11.53 12.47 10.26
N LEU A 78 -12.67 12.81 9.64
CA LEU A 78 -12.99 14.15 9.16
C LEU A 78 -13.88 14.93 10.14
N SER A 79 -14.14 14.37 11.31
CA SER A 79 -14.94 14.97 12.39
C SER A 79 -14.31 16.23 12.95
#